data_AF-A0A7Y0XG62-F1
#
_entry.id   AF-A0A7Y0XG62-F1
#
_cell.length_a   1.000
_cell.length_b   1.000
_cell.length_c   1.000
_cell.angle_alpha   90.00
_cell.angle_beta   90.00
_cell.angle_gamma   90.00
#
_symmetry.space_group_name_H-M   'P 1'
#
loop_
_entity.id
_entity.type
_entity.pdbx_description
1 polymer ?
#
loop_
_entity_poly.entity_id
_entity_poly.type
_entity_poly.pdbx_seq_one_letter_code
_entity_poly.pdbx_strand_id
1 'polypeptide(L)' 'LSGNGIARLASYFVEQDVEHGRLVQVLSEETDHQHNAVYLVYPQLIYQSAKTRAFIEFVKQHFAQ' A
#
# COMPACT_ATOMS: atom_id res chain seq x y z
N LEU A 1 21.29 -5.02 -0.35
CA LEU A 1 20.79 -6.40 -0.17
C LEU A 1 21.99 -7.32 0.04
N SER A 2 22.17 -7.85 1.25
CA SER A 2 23.39 -8.61 1.62
C SER A 2 23.24 -10.13 1.44
N GLY A 3 22.14 -10.60 0.84
CA GLY A 3 21.92 -12.03 0.56
C GLY A 3 21.65 -12.89 1.80
N ASN A 4 21.21 -12.31 2.92
CA ASN A 4 21.05 -13.00 4.20
C ASN A 4 19.82 -13.94 4.30
N GLY A 5 19.03 -14.11 3.23
CA GLY A 5 17.89 -15.01 3.21
C GLY A 5 16.65 -14.45 2.49
N ILE A 6 15.49 -15.01 2.82
CA ILE A 6 14.17 -14.66 2.26
C ILE A 6 13.43 -13.78 3.26
N ALA A 7 12.72 -12.75 2.78
CA ALA A 7 11.90 -11.85 3.61
C ALA A 7 10.52 -11.65 2.99
N ARG A 8 9.48 -11.49 3.84
CA ARG A 8 8.13 -11.12 3.43
C ARG A 8 7.92 -9.63 3.65
N LEU A 9 7.87 -8.86 2.57
CA LEU A 9 7.77 -7.40 2.58
C LEU A 9 6.58 -6.95 1.74
N ALA A 10 6.06 -5.75 1.99
CA ALA A 10 5.05 -5.18 1.12
C ALA A 10 5.66 -4.82 -0.24
N SER A 11 4.90 -5.04 -1.32
CA SER A 11 5.38 -4.89 -2.70
C SER A 11 5.99 -3.51 -2.97
N TYR A 12 5.35 -2.44 -2.49
CA TYR A 12 5.80 -1.06 -2.70
C TYR A 12 7.18 -0.74 -2.10
N PHE A 13 7.71 -1.55 -1.18
CA PHE A 13 9.07 -1.38 -0.65
C PHE A 13 10.14 -2.01 -1.54
N VAL A 14 9.79 -3.02 -2.33
CA VAL A 14 10.74 -3.87 -3.06
C VAL A 14 10.54 -3.85 -4.57
N GLU A 15 9.50 -3.18 -5.06
CA GLU A 15 9.13 -3.10 -6.48
C GLU A 15 10.32 -2.70 -7.36
N GLN A 16 11.00 -1.60 -7.02
CA GLN A 16 12.18 -1.15 -7.76
C GLN A 16 13.32 -2.18 -7.70
N ASP A 17 13.53 -2.84 -6.57
CA ASP A 17 14.60 -3.83 -6.45
C ASP A 17 14.31 -5.11 -7.25
N VAL A 18 13.04 -5.49 -7.37
CA VAL A 18 12.59 -6.60 -8.21
C VAL A 18 12.73 -6.23 -9.69
N GLU A 19 12.28 -5.04 -10.09
CA GLU A 19 12.40 -4.55 -11.48
C GLU A 19 13.85 -4.49 -11.96
N HIS A 20 14.76 -4.06 -11.09
CA HIS A 20 16.20 -3.98 -11.40
C HIS A 20 16.94 -5.32 -11.18
N GLY A 21 16.23 -6.41 -10.89
CA GLY A 21 16.81 -7.75 -10.70
C GLY A 21 17.70 -7.90 -9.47
N ARG A 22 17.64 -6.96 -8.52
CA ARG A 22 18.36 -7.03 -7.24
C ARG A 22 17.66 -7.95 -6.24
N LEU A 23 16.34 -8.12 -6.39
CA LEU A 23 15.51 -9.08 -5.68
C LEU A 23 14.79 -10.00 -6.66
N VAL A 24 14.46 -11.21 -6.20
CA VAL A 24 13.65 -12.18 -6.95
C VAL A 24 12.45 -12.55 -6.09
N GLN A 25 11.25 -12.49 -6.68
CA GLN A 25 10.04 -12.96 -6.03
C GLN A 25 10.05 -14.50 -5.99
N VAL A 26 9.76 -15.06 -4.81
CA VAL A 26 9.69 -16.51 -4.58
C VAL A 26 8.34 -16.85 -3.96
N LEU A 27 7.93 -18.12 -4.08
CA LEU A 27 6.69 -18.65 -3.46
C LEU A 27 5.42 -17.89 -3.87
N SER A 28 5.34 -17.45 -5.14
CA SER A 28 4.20 -16.69 -5.66
C SER A 28 2.89 -17.46 -5.62
N GLU A 29 2.92 -18.79 -5.81
CA GLU A 29 1.73 -19.65 -5.79
C GLU A 29 1.23 -19.93 -4.38
N GLU A 30 2.11 -19.83 -3.38
CA GLU A 30 1.81 -20.10 -1.97
C GLU A 30 1.46 -18.82 -1.19
N THR A 31 1.51 -17.66 -1.84
CA THR A 31 1.21 -16.36 -1.23
C THR A 31 -0.20 -15.95 -1.61
N ASP A 32 -1.11 -15.93 -0.63
CA ASP A 32 -2.46 -15.41 -0.85
C ASP A 32 -2.41 -13.91 -1.17
N HIS A 33 -3.06 -13.51 -2.26
CA HIS A 33 -3.21 -12.12 -2.68
C HIS A 33 -4.30 -11.43 -1.85
N GLN A 34 -4.22 -11.53 -0.52
CA GLN A 34 -5.11 -10.75 0.33
C GLN A 34 -4.82 -9.28 0.07
N HIS A 35 -5.85 -8.60 -0.43
CA HIS A 35 -5.82 -7.17 -0.67
C HIS A 35 -5.60 -6.47 0.67
N ASN A 36 -4.38 -5.97 0.88
CA ASN A 36 -4.12 -5.09 2.00
C ASN A 36 -4.98 -3.83 1.81
N ALA A 37 -6.00 -3.66 2.65
CA ALA A 37 -6.85 -2.49 2.60
C ALA A 37 -6.12 -1.28 3.21
N VAL A 38 -6.13 -0.17 2.50
CA VAL A 38 -5.68 1.13 3.01
C VAL A 38 -6.87 1.84 3.62
N TYR A 39 -6.77 2.25 4.88
CA TYR A 39 -7.85 2.92 5.61
C TYR A 39 -7.53 4.39 5.83
N LEU A 40 -8.50 5.26 5.52
CA LEU A 40 -8.45 6.67 5.90
C LEU A 40 -9.19 6.86 7.23
N VAL A 41 -8.45 7.12 8.31
CA VAL A 41 -9.01 7.27 9.66
C VAL A 41 -9.11 8.75 10.03
N TYR A 42 -10.32 9.21 10.37
CA TYR A 42 -10.57 10.60 10.79
C TYR A 42 -11.76 10.68 11.77
N PRO A 43 -11.83 11.71 12.64
CA PRO A 43 -12.92 11.86 13.57
C PRO A 43 -14.27 12.09 12.88
N GLN A 44 -15.31 11.42 13.37
CA GLN A 44 -16.69 11.69 12.98
C GLN A 44 -17.17 12.96 13.68
N LEU A 45 -17.14 14.09 12.97
CA LEU A 45 -17.61 15.38 13.46
C LEU A 45 -18.99 15.69 12.88
N ILE A 46 -19.88 16.26 13.69
CA ILE A 46 -21.19 16.76 13.24
C ILE A 46 -21.00 17.84 12.15
N TYR A 47 -19.99 18.69 12.31
CA TYR A 47 -19.61 19.71 11.34
C TYR A 47 -18.14 19.54 10.95
N GLN A 48 -17.88 18.86 9.85
CA GLN A 48 -16.54 18.80 9.27
C GLN A 48 -16.20 20.08 8.50
N SER A 49 -14.97 20.58 8.66
CA SER A 49 -14.49 21.72 7.89
C SER A 49 -14.56 21.44 6.38
N ALA A 50 -14.80 22.47 5.57
CA ALA A 50 -14.82 22.33 4.10
C ALA A 50 -13.50 21.75 3.56
N LYS A 51 -12.36 22.16 4.15
CA LYS A 51 -11.03 21.65 3.81
C LYS A 51 -10.90 20.15 4.05
N THR A 52 -11.33 19.66 5.21
CA THR A 52 -11.25 18.23 5.57
C THR A 52 -12.13 17.39 4.63
N ARG A 53 -13.36 17.84 4.34
CA ARG A 53 -14.24 17.17 3.39
C ARG A 53 -13.63 17.08 1.99
N ALA A 54 -13.11 18.20 1.48
CA ALA A 54 -12.47 18.23 0.17
C ALA A 54 -11.27 17.27 0.09
N PHE A 55 -10.45 17.19 1.13
CA PHE A 55 -9.33 16.24 1.19
C PHE A 55 -9.78 14.78 1.22
N ILE A 56 -10.78 14.45 2.05
CA ILE A 56 -11.32 13.07 2.13
C ILE A 56 -11.84 12.63 0.76
N GLU A 57 -12.61 13.49 0.08
CA GLU A 57 -13.15 13.17 -1.25
C GLU A 57 -12.05 13.05 -2.32
N PHE A 58 -11.04 13.91 -2.28
CA PHE A 58 -9.88 13.78 -3.15
C PHE A 58 -9.16 12.44 -2.96
N VAL A 59 -8.85 12.06 -1.71
CA VAL A 59 -8.16 10.80 -1.41
C VAL A 59 -8.99 9.60 -1.87
N LYS A 60 -10.29 9.59 -1.59
CA LYS A 60 -11.19 8.52 -2.06
C LYS A 60 -11.16 8.38 -3.58
N GLN A 61 -11.23 9.48 -4.31
CA GLN A 61 -11.21 9.45 -5.78
C GLN A 61 -9.84 9.02 -6.32
N HIS A 62 -8.75 9.47 -5.70
CA HIS A 62 -7.39 9.17 -6.13
C HIS A 62 -7.04 7.68 -5.98
N PHE A 63 -7.51 7.02 -4.92
CA PHE A 63 -7.22 5.62 -4.62
C PHE A 63 -8.33 4.64 -5.03
N ALA A 64 -9.42 5.10 -5.65
CA ALA A 64 -10.49 4.23 -6.18
C ALA A 64 -10.20 3.67 -7.59
N GLN A 65 -9.02 3.95 -8.14
CA GLN A 65 -8.55 3.48 -9.46
C GLN A 65 -7.66 2.25 -9.33
#